data_AF-A0A4Y2JR13-F1
#
_entry.id   AF-A0A4Y2JR13-F1
#
_cell.length_a   1.000
_cell.length_b   1.000
_cell.length_c   1.000
_cell.angle_alpha   90.00
_cell.angle_beta   90.00
_cell.angle_gamma   90.00
#
_symmetry.space_group_name_H-M   'P 1'
#
loop_
_entity.id
_entity.type
_entity.pdbx_description
1 polymer ?
#
loop_
_entity_poly.entity_id
_entity_poly.type
_entity_poly.pdbx_seq_one_letter_code
_entity_poly.pdbx_strand_id
1 'polypeptide(L)'
;MIFVGGYVHGTVIVEFPTLIALSICYHVKRWAILLSTYNIYLKNMDFHANPANFSNIFQEYIIIEKHLRILKETLSIPLLLCLSCAFVNSYIMLSETLQLNESFRLLDICTYSIMDVLFTAGLTIACSMIPENMLKIKTTAGILLDRYQLYDVIEEKEIHILKRIEGKNIIYLTAGDVINIKRSFLLSSSGTLLTYGLLIYNLG
;
A
#
# COMPACT_ATOMS: atom_id res chain seq x y z
N MET A 1 -25.59 -11.89 -28.80
CA MET A 1 -24.83 -12.59 -27.73
C MET A 1 -23.49 -11.91 -27.39
N ILE A 2 -22.82 -11.25 -28.35
CA ILE A 2 -21.54 -10.52 -28.14
C ILE A 2 -21.70 -9.31 -27.21
N PHE A 3 -22.83 -8.60 -27.25
CA PHE A 3 -23.08 -7.41 -26.44
C PHE A 3 -23.25 -7.73 -24.93
N VAL A 4 -23.95 -8.83 -24.60
CA VAL A 4 -24.09 -9.29 -23.21
C VAL A 4 -22.77 -9.83 -22.69
N GLY A 5 -21.99 -10.52 -23.52
CA GLY A 5 -20.64 -10.98 -23.18
C GLY A 5 -19.69 -9.82 -22.84
N GLY A 6 -19.67 -8.76 -23.67
CA GLY A 6 -18.88 -7.55 -23.40
C GLY A 6 -19.34 -6.77 -22.17
N TYR A 7 -20.66 -6.71 -21.93
CA TYR A 7 -21.23 -6.04 -20.74
C TYR A 7 -20.92 -6.81 -19.44
N VAL A 8 -20.99 -8.14 -19.47
CA VAL A 8 -20.57 -9.00 -18.35
C VAL A 8 -19.05 -8.93 -18.15
N HIS A 9 -18.26 -8.81 -19.22
CA HIS A 9 -16.81 -8.60 -19.14
C HIS A 9 -16.48 -7.26 -18.47
N GLY A 10 -17.05 -6.15 -18.93
CA GLY A 10 -16.79 -4.81 -18.37
C GLY A 10 -17.23 -4.68 -16.90
N THR A 11 -18.43 -5.17 -16.56
CA THR A 11 -18.98 -5.06 -15.20
C THR A 11 -18.23 -5.97 -14.21
N VAL A 12 -18.01 -7.24 -14.54
CA VAL A 12 -17.40 -8.23 -13.62
C VAL A 12 -15.88 -8.08 -13.49
N ILE A 13 -15.20 -7.69 -14.57
CA ILE A 13 -13.72 -7.67 -14.61
C ILE A 13 -13.16 -6.28 -14.30
N VAL A 14 -13.89 -5.20 -14.57
CA VAL A 14 -13.40 -3.83 -14.38
C VAL A 14 -14.14 -3.13 -13.25
N GLU A 15 -15.48 -3.08 -13.24
CA GLU A 15 -16.22 -2.28 -12.25
C GLU A 15 -16.15 -2.86 -10.82
N PHE A 16 -16.34 -4.17 -10.64
CA PHE A 16 -16.27 -4.76 -9.30
C PHE A 16 -14.87 -4.67 -8.67
N PRO A 17 -13.78 -5.04 -9.37
CA PRO A 17 -12.43 -4.90 -8.83
C PRO A 17 -12.02 -3.45 -8.57
N THR A 18 -12.48 -2.50 -9.38
CA THR A 18 -12.22 -1.06 -9.18
C THR A 18 -12.91 -0.52 -7.94
N LEU A 19 -14.19 -0.87 -7.70
CA LEU A 19 -14.90 -0.50 -6.47
C LEU A 19 -14.27 -1.13 -5.23
N ILE A 20 -13.89 -2.41 -5.31
CA ILE A 20 -13.20 -3.10 -4.21
C ILE A 20 -11.88 -2.39 -3.92
N ALA A 21 -11.04 -2.12 -4.91
CA ALA A 21 -9.77 -1.47 -4.65
C ALA A 21 -9.93 -0.03 -4.19
N LEU A 22 -10.94 0.71 -4.64
CA LEU A 22 -11.21 2.06 -4.14
C LEU A 22 -11.58 2.04 -2.66
N SER A 23 -12.40 1.06 -2.25
CA SER A 23 -12.71 0.80 -0.84
C SER A 23 -11.44 0.46 -0.05
N ILE A 24 -10.59 -0.43 -0.58
CA ILE A 24 -9.30 -0.78 0.03
C ILE A 24 -8.42 0.47 0.19
N CYS A 25 -8.25 1.26 -0.88
CA CYS A 25 -7.51 2.51 -0.88
C CYS A 25 -8.03 3.48 0.16
N TYR A 26 -9.35 3.62 0.29
CA TYR A 26 -9.98 4.47 1.30
C TYR A 26 -9.64 4.01 2.72
N HIS A 27 -9.79 2.72 3.02
CA HIS A 27 -9.47 2.16 4.33
C HIS A 27 -7.98 2.32 4.66
N VAL A 28 -7.10 1.97 3.73
CA VAL A 28 -5.64 2.11 3.87
C VAL A 28 -5.23 3.56 4.09
N LYS A 29 -5.78 4.49 3.29
CA LYS A 29 -5.48 5.92 3.40
C LYS A 29 -5.90 6.47 4.75
N ARG A 30 -7.06 6.06 5.28
CA ARG A 30 -7.53 6.47 6.61
C ARG A 30 -6.53 6.07 7.71
N TRP A 31 -6.03 4.84 7.68
CA TRP A 31 -5.01 4.37 8.63
C TRP A 31 -3.65 5.04 8.42
N ALA A 32 -3.27 5.30 7.18
CA ALA A 32 -2.06 6.05 6.88
C ALA A 32 -2.10 7.49 7.43
N ILE A 33 -3.26 8.17 7.33
CA ILE A 33 -3.46 9.50 7.93
C ILE A 33 -3.33 9.43 9.45
N LEU A 34 -3.96 8.44 10.09
CA LEU A 34 -3.85 8.25 11.55
C LEU A 34 -2.39 8.06 12.00
N LEU A 35 -1.61 7.24 11.29
CA LEU A 35 -0.18 7.08 11.55
C LEU A 35 0.60 8.40 11.35
N SER A 36 0.28 9.17 10.32
CA SER A 36 0.91 10.46 10.08
C SER A 36 0.61 11.47 11.18
N THR A 37 -0.64 11.54 11.64
CA THR A 37 -1.06 12.40 12.76
C THR A 37 -0.37 11.98 14.04
N TYR A 38 -0.30 10.68 14.33
CA TYR A 38 0.45 10.14 15.46
C TYR A 38 1.94 10.54 15.39
N ASN A 39 2.56 10.47 14.21
CA ASN A 39 3.95 10.91 14.03
C ASN A 39 4.15 12.40 14.33
N ILE A 40 3.24 13.25 13.88
CA ILE A 40 3.28 14.69 14.16
C ILE A 40 3.12 14.94 15.67
N TYR A 41 2.19 14.24 16.30
CA TYR A 41 1.96 14.32 17.74
C TYR A 41 3.20 13.90 18.54
N LEU A 42 3.81 12.76 18.18
CA LEU A 42 5.04 12.27 18.79
C LEU A 42 6.20 13.27 18.63
N LYS A 43 6.33 13.88 17.45
CA LYS A 43 7.38 14.87 17.17
C LYS A 43 7.24 16.16 18.00
N ASN A 44 6.01 16.59 18.24
CA ASN A 44 5.70 17.83 18.96
C ASN A 44 5.55 17.63 20.47
N MET A 45 5.74 16.41 20.96
CA MET A 45 5.58 16.12 22.37
C MET A 45 6.71 16.72 23.18
N ASP A 46 6.35 17.46 24.23
CA ASP A 46 7.28 17.94 25.24
C ASP A 46 7.15 17.08 26.50
N PHE A 47 8.14 16.23 26.74
CA PHE A 47 8.12 15.20 27.79
C PHE A 47 8.14 15.80 29.19
N HIS A 48 8.67 17.02 29.33
CA HIS A 48 8.70 17.75 30.60
C HIS A 48 7.30 18.15 31.09
N ALA A 49 6.33 18.30 30.20
CA ALA A 49 5.04 18.89 30.54
C ALA A 49 3.99 17.87 31.00
N ASN A 50 4.09 16.58 30.63
CA ASN A 50 3.06 15.59 30.97
C ASN A 50 3.53 14.11 30.84
N PRO A 51 4.15 13.53 31.89
CA PRO A 51 4.58 12.12 31.90
C PRO A 51 3.40 11.13 31.83
N ALA A 52 2.21 11.50 32.33
CA ALA A 52 1.00 10.66 32.27
C ALA A 52 0.52 10.41 30.83
N ASN A 53 0.81 11.33 29.90
CA ASN A 53 0.43 11.16 28.49
C ASN A 53 1.26 10.06 27.81
N PHE A 54 2.42 9.72 28.34
CA PHE A 54 3.35 8.83 27.69
C PHE A 54 2.91 7.35 27.73
N SER A 55 2.32 6.90 28.85
CA SER A 55 1.66 5.59 28.92
C SER A 55 0.46 5.52 27.96
N ASN A 56 -0.30 6.60 27.82
CA ASN A 56 -1.44 6.67 26.91
C ASN A 56 -1.00 6.57 25.45
N ILE A 57 0.09 7.25 25.07
CA ILE A 57 0.67 7.21 23.71
C ILE A 57 1.10 5.81 23.32
N PHE A 58 1.76 5.10 24.23
CA PHE A 58 2.17 3.72 23.97
C PHE A 58 0.96 2.79 23.80
N GLN A 59 -0.09 2.99 24.60
CA GLN A 59 -1.35 2.26 24.42
C GLN A 59 -2.03 2.59 23.09
N GLU A 60 -2.08 3.86 22.70
CA GLU A 60 -2.61 4.29 21.39
C GLU A 60 -1.84 3.64 20.23
N TYR A 61 -0.51 3.61 20.32
CA TYR A 61 0.32 2.94 19.31
C TYR A 61 0.05 1.43 19.24
N ILE A 62 -0.08 0.75 20.39
CA ILE A 62 -0.44 -0.67 20.43
C ILE A 62 -1.81 -0.92 19.78
N ILE A 63 -2.78 -0.05 20.05
CA ILE A 63 -4.12 -0.14 19.46
C ILE A 63 -4.05 0.03 17.94
N ILE A 64 -3.33 1.06 17.46
CA ILE A 64 -3.12 1.30 16.03
C ILE A 64 -2.45 0.08 15.37
N GLU A 65 -1.39 -0.46 15.98
CA GLU A 65 -0.69 -1.63 15.46
C GLU A 65 -1.59 -2.88 15.39
N LYS A 66 -2.40 -3.11 16.42
CA LYS A 66 -3.38 -4.21 16.42
C LYS A 66 -4.36 -4.07 15.26
N HIS A 67 -4.87 -2.87 15.02
CA HIS A 67 -5.76 -2.61 13.89
C HIS A 67 -5.07 -2.74 12.54
N LEU A 68 -3.81 -2.32 12.42
CA LEU A 68 -3.02 -2.51 11.20
C LEU A 68 -2.78 -3.99 10.88
N ARG A 69 -2.58 -4.83 11.90
CA ARG A 69 -2.45 -6.27 11.72
C ARG A 69 -3.75 -6.91 11.23
N ILE A 70 -4.88 -6.56 11.85
CA ILE A 70 -6.21 -7.00 11.41
C ILE A 70 -6.48 -6.53 9.98
N LEU A 71 -6.13 -5.28 9.67
CA LEU A 71 -6.25 -4.71 8.34
C LEU A 71 -5.44 -5.50 7.32
N LYS A 72 -4.18 -5.83 7.64
CA LYS A 72 -3.32 -6.65 6.80
C LYS A 72 -3.95 -8.01 6.51
N GLU A 73 -4.38 -8.72 7.55
CA GLU A 73 -5.00 -10.05 7.40
C GLU A 73 -6.28 -9.98 6.57
N THR A 74 -7.12 -8.98 6.82
CA THR A 74 -8.41 -8.80 6.12
C THR A 74 -8.21 -8.42 4.64
N LEU A 75 -7.21 -7.57 4.35
CA LEU A 75 -6.96 -7.08 3.00
C LEU A 75 -6.08 -8.03 2.16
N SER A 76 -5.41 -9.01 2.78
CA SER A 76 -4.46 -9.88 2.10
C SER A 76 -5.07 -10.62 0.90
N ILE A 77 -6.26 -11.21 1.08
CA ILE A 77 -6.97 -11.95 0.02
C ILE A 77 -7.57 -10.98 -1.03
N PRO A 78 -8.32 -9.93 -0.65
CA PRO A 78 -8.82 -8.95 -1.62
C PRO A 78 -7.72 -8.31 -2.47
N LEU A 79 -6.58 -7.95 -1.87
CA LEU A 79 -5.45 -7.38 -2.60
C LEU A 79 -4.87 -8.36 -3.62
N LEU A 80 -4.76 -9.64 -3.26
CA LEU A 80 -4.29 -10.67 -4.20
C LEU A 80 -5.23 -10.81 -5.40
N LEU A 81 -6.55 -10.84 -5.15
CA LEU A 81 -7.55 -10.95 -6.21
C LEU A 81 -7.56 -9.71 -7.12
N CYS A 82 -7.52 -8.50 -6.54
CA CYS A 82 -7.46 -7.26 -7.33
C CYS A 82 -6.18 -7.18 -8.17
N LEU A 83 -5.02 -7.50 -7.59
CA LEU A 83 -3.75 -7.45 -8.32
C LEU A 83 -3.70 -8.51 -9.41
N SER A 84 -4.08 -9.76 -9.12
CA SER A 84 -4.10 -10.82 -10.13
C SER A 84 -5.05 -10.49 -11.29
N CYS A 85 -6.23 -9.95 -11.01
CA CYS A 85 -7.15 -9.48 -12.04
C CYS A 85 -6.50 -8.39 -12.92
N ALA A 86 -5.88 -7.38 -12.31
CA ALA A 86 -5.19 -6.33 -13.05
C ALA A 86 -4.01 -6.86 -13.89
N PHE A 87 -3.22 -7.80 -13.36
CA PHE A 87 -2.14 -8.42 -14.14
C PHE A 87 -2.65 -9.17 -15.36
N VAL A 88 -3.73 -9.95 -15.22
CA VAL A 88 -4.34 -10.68 -16.33
C VAL A 88 -4.88 -9.69 -17.37
N ASN A 89 -5.56 -8.64 -16.94
CA ASN A 89 -6.08 -7.60 -17.83
C ASN A 89 -4.96 -6.87 -18.58
N SER A 90 -3.94 -6.39 -17.86
CA SER A 90 -2.74 -5.78 -18.43
C SER A 90 -2.07 -6.69 -19.46
N TYR A 91 -1.99 -8.00 -19.19
CA TYR A 91 -1.39 -8.97 -20.10
C TYR A 91 -2.21 -9.20 -21.38
N ILE A 92 -3.54 -9.35 -21.25
CA ILE A 92 -4.45 -9.48 -22.41
C ILE A 92 -4.34 -8.23 -23.28
N MET A 93 -4.40 -7.04 -22.68
CA MET A 93 -4.28 -5.76 -23.39
C MET A 93 -2.93 -5.63 -24.09
N LEU A 94 -1.84 -6.03 -23.43
CA LEU A 94 -0.50 -6.02 -24.04
C LEU A 94 -0.41 -6.98 -25.24
N SER A 95 -1.00 -8.18 -25.12
CA SER A 95 -1.04 -9.13 -26.24
C SER A 95 -1.84 -8.60 -27.42
N GLU A 96 -3.01 -7.99 -27.17
CA GLU A 96 -3.84 -7.42 -28.24
C GLU A 96 -3.17 -6.23 -28.92
N THR A 97 -2.58 -5.30 -28.15
CA THR A 97 -1.86 -4.13 -28.70
C THR A 97 -0.69 -4.52 -29.59
N LEU A 98 0.04 -5.59 -29.24
CA LEU A 98 1.17 -6.09 -30.02
C LEU A 98 0.75 -6.76 -31.34
N GLN A 99 -0.49 -7.24 -31.44
CA GLN A 99 -1.03 -7.94 -32.61
C GLN A 99 -1.91 -7.05 -33.52
N LEU A 100 -2.03 -5.76 -33.21
CA LEU A 100 -3.06 -4.89 -33.77
C LEU A 100 -2.66 -4.20 -35.10
N ASN A 101 -3.46 -4.45 -36.14
CA ASN A 101 -3.40 -3.78 -37.45
C ASN A 101 -4.54 -2.77 -37.71
N GLU A 102 -5.57 -2.69 -36.84
CA GLU A 102 -6.77 -1.86 -37.04
C GLU A 102 -6.90 -0.70 -36.04
N SER A 103 -7.09 0.51 -36.56
CA SER A 103 -7.01 1.78 -35.83
C SER A 103 -8.18 2.09 -34.88
N PHE A 104 -9.37 1.52 -35.08
CA PHE A 104 -10.55 1.84 -34.26
C PHE A 104 -10.56 1.12 -32.91
N ARG A 105 -10.02 -0.11 -32.83
CA ARG A 105 -9.90 -0.87 -31.56
C ARG A 105 -8.79 -0.35 -30.65
N LEU A 106 -7.83 0.38 -31.21
CA LEU A 106 -6.71 0.97 -30.48
C LEU A 106 -7.13 1.99 -29.42
N LEU A 107 -8.18 2.79 -29.69
CA LEU A 107 -8.63 3.81 -28.74
C LEU A 107 -9.18 3.18 -27.45
N ASP A 108 -10.09 2.20 -27.58
CA ASP A 108 -10.69 1.51 -26.44
C ASP A 108 -9.62 0.80 -25.59
N ILE A 109 -8.72 0.06 -26.25
CA ILE A 109 -7.62 -0.66 -25.58
C ILE A 109 -6.68 0.31 -24.85
N CYS A 110 -6.34 1.44 -25.47
CA CYS A 110 -5.54 2.48 -24.82
C CYS A 110 -6.24 3.04 -23.58
N THR A 111 -7.54 3.30 -23.64
CA THR A 111 -8.28 3.82 -22.48
C THR A 111 -8.35 2.82 -21.33
N TYR A 112 -8.62 1.55 -21.61
CA TYR A 112 -8.63 0.49 -20.58
C TYR A 112 -7.24 0.27 -19.98
N SER A 113 -6.19 0.28 -20.80
CA SER A 113 -4.80 0.15 -20.35
C SER A 113 -4.39 1.29 -19.41
N ILE A 114 -4.71 2.55 -19.77
CA ILE A 114 -4.44 3.71 -18.91
C ILE A 114 -5.17 3.57 -17.57
N MET A 115 -6.43 3.15 -17.58
CA MET A 115 -7.22 2.98 -16.36
C MET A 115 -6.65 1.87 -15.47
N ASP A 116 -6.21 0.75 -16.04
CA ASP A 116 -5.60 -0.36 -15.31
C ASP A 116 -4.23 0.02 -14.70
N VAL A 117 -3.42 0.81 -15.42
CA VAL A 117 -2.18 1.39 -14.90
C VAL A 117 -2.45 2.35 -13.75
N LEU A 118 -3.41 3.27 -13.90
CA LEU A 118 -3.79 4.20 -12.83
C LEU A 118 -4.31 3.44 -11.60
N PHE A 119 -5.08 2.39 -11.81
CA PHE A 119 -5.62 1.52 -10.78
C PHE A 119 -4.51 0.82 -9.99
N THR A 120 -3.62 0.09 -10.67
CA THR A 120 -2.52 -0.66 -10.05
C THR A 120 -1.54 0.27 -9.34
N ALA A 121 -1.21 1.41 -9.95
CA ALA A 121 -0.37 2.44 -9.35
C ALA A 121 -1.01 3.04 -8.10
N GLY A 122 -2.27 3.46 -8.17
CA GLY A 122 -3.00 4.05 -7.06
C GLY A 122 -3.11 3.11 -5.87
N LEU A 123 -3.47 1.84 -6.11
CA LEU A 123 -3.56 0.81 -5.08
C LEU A 123 -2.21 0.55 -4.41
N THR A 124 -1.15 0.42 -5.21
CA THR A 124 0.20 0.18 -4.68
C THR A 124 0.73 1.36 -3.88
N ILE A 125 0.51 2.59 -4.36
CA ILE A 125 0.90 3.82 -3.66
C ILE A 125 0.16 3.92 -2.33
N ALA A 126 -1.17 3.73 -2.33
CA ALA A 126 -1.96 3.77 -1.10
C ALA A 126 -1.45 2.74 -0.08
N CYS A 127 -1.27 1.49 -0.50
CA CYS A 127 -0.76 0.42 0.35
C CYS A 127 0.65 0.71 0.89
N SER A 128 1.50 1.39 0.12
CA SER A 128 2.85 1.77 0.56
C SER A 128 2.89 2.87 1.62
N MET A 129 1.81 3.65 1.81
CA MET A 129 1.78 4.74 2.79
C MET A 129 1.86 4.25 4.24
N ILE A 130 1.30 3.07 4.55
CA ILE A 130 1.36 2.48 5.90
C ILE A 130 2.80 2.20 6.33
N PRO A 131 3.58 1.37 5.60
CA PRO A 131 4.96 1.07 6.00
C PRO A 131 5.86 2.32 5.98
N GLU A 132 5.61 3.27 5.07
CA GLU A 132 6.34 4.56 5.05
C GLU A 132 6.07 5.39 6.32
N ASN A 133 4.81 5.49 6.76
CA ASN A 133 4.47 6.26 7.95
C ASN A 133 4.92 5.55 9.23
N MET A 134 4.88 4.22 9.29
CA MET A 134 5.49 3.47 10.40
C MET A 134 7.00 3.67 10.48
N LEU A 135 7.70 3.69 9.34
CA LEU A 135 9.12 3.99 9.29
C LEU A 135 9.42 5.40 9.82
N LYS A 136 8.62 6.40 9.45
CA LYS A 136 8.75 7.77 9.98
C LYS A 136 8.60 7.81 11.50
N ILE A 137 7.59 7.11 12.06
CA ILE A 137 7.40 7.02 13.51
C ILE A 137 8.63 6.40 14.18
N LYS A 138 9.17 5.32 13.61
CA LYS A 138 10.40 4.68 14.10
C LYS A 138 11.58 5.64 14.10
N THR A 139 11.79 6.37 13.00
CA THR A 139 12.85 7.38 12.89
C THR A 139 12.64 8.54 13.88
N THR A 140 11.41 9.02 14.04
CA THR A 140 11.08 10.07 15.02
C THR A 140 11.31 9.58 16.45
N ALA A 141 10.93 8.35 16.79
CA ALA A 141 11.23 7.74 18.09
C ALA A 141 12.73 7.64 18.35
N GLY A 142 13.53 7.23 17.35
CA GLY A 142 14.99 7.19 17.45
C GLY A 142 15.60 8.58 17.68
N ILE A 143 15.18 9.60 16.92
CA ILE A 143 15.66 10.99 17.09
C ILE A 143 15.33 11.53 18.49
N LEU A 144 14.14 11.21 19.02
CA LEU A 144 13.75 11.61 20.36
C LEU A 144 14.63 10.89 21.40
N LEU A 145 14.81 9.58 21.25
CA LEU A 145 15.68 8.79 22.12
C LEU A 145 17.11 9.33 22.18
N ASP A 146 17.71 9.67 21.03
CA ASP A 146 19.04 10.26 20.94
C ASP A 146 19.11 11.63 21.64
N ARG A 147 18.11 12.50 21.42
CA ARG A 147 18.04 13.79 22.10
C ARG A 147 17.98 13.62 23.62
N TYR A 148 17.13 12.74 24.13
CA TYR A 148 16.93 12.63 25.56
C TYR A 148 18.04 11.90 26.30
N GLN A 149 18.73 10.96 25.66
CA GLN A 149 19.96 10.38 26.20
C GLN A 149 21.07 11.42 26.37
N LEU A 150 21.12 12.43 25.51
CA LEU A 150 22.11 13.52 25.61
C LEU A 150 21.80 14.53 26.73
N TYR A 151 20.52 14.68 27.10
CA TYR A 151 20.10 15.64 28.12
C TYR A 151 19.95 15.03 29.52
N ASP A 152 20.09 13.70 29.70
CA ASP A 152 19.99 12.98 30.99
C ASP A 152 18.72 13.34 31.79
N VAL A 153 17.62 13.53 31.06
CA VAL A 153 16.46 14.32 31.50
C VAL A 153 15.20 13.48 31.72
N ILE A 154 15.20 12.21 31.33
CA ILE A 154 14.00 11.37 31.27
C ILE A 154 14.07 10.14 32.20
N GLU A 155 12.93 9.75 32.79
CA GLU A 155 12.78 8.51 33.56
C GLU A 155 13.07 7.26 32.70
N GLU A 156 13.79 6.27 33.24
CA GLU A 156 14.15 5.02 32.53
C GLU A 156 12.95 4.32 31.84
N LYS A 157 11.75 4.46 32.42
CA LYS A 157 10.50 3.90 31.88
C LYS A 157 10.14 4.49 30.51
N GLU A 158 10.35 5.79 30.33
CA GLU A 158 9.99 6.47 29.10
C GLU A 158 10.96 6.13 27.96
N ILE A 159 12.26 6.09 28.28
CA ILE A 159 13.32 5.61 27.37
C ILE A 159 13.03 4.17 26.91
N HIS A 160 12.61 3.30 27.83
CA HIS A 160 12.29 1.90 27.51
C HIS A 160 11.14 1.77 26.50
N ILE A 161 10.10 2.59 26.61
CA ILE A 161 8.95 2.58 25.69
C ILE A 161 9.33 3.16 24.32
N LEU A 162 10.08 4.27 24.27
CA LEU A 162 10.60 4.83 23.01
C LEU A 162 11.43 3.78 22.26
N LYS A 163 12.34 3.11 22.98
CA LYS A 163 13.13 1.99 22.46
C LYS A 163 12.25 0.82 21.99
N ARG A 164 11.11 0.58 22.65
CA ARG A 164 10.14 -0.43 22.23
C ARG A 164 9.36 -0.04 20.98
N ILE A 165 9.04 1.24 20.79
CA ILE A 165 8.42 1.75 19.56
C ILE A 165 9.42 1.69 18.40
N GLU A 166 10.65 2.14 18.63
CA GLU A 166 11.74 2.08 17.64
C GLU A 166 12.08 0.64 17.24
N GLY A 167 12.15 -0.26 18.21
CA GLY A 167 12.47 -1.67 18.01
C GLY A 167 11.37 -2.47 17.29
N LYS A 168 10.18 -1.91 17.08
CA LYS A 168 9.10 -2.64 16.41
C LYS A 168 9.33 -2.78 14.91
N ASN A 169 8.87 -3.93 14.40
CA ASN A 169 8.92 -4.25 12.98
C ASN A 169 7.86 -3.48 12.21
N ILE A 170 8.23 -3.05 11.00
CA ILE A 170 7.31 -2.36 10.09
C ILE A 170 6.31 -3.38 9.55
N ILE A 171 5.02 -3.04 9.63
CA ILE A 171 3.95 -3.87 9.06
C ILE A 171 3.79 -3.49 7.59
N TYR A 172 4.13 -4.43 6.71
CA TYR A 172 3.82 -4.34 5.29
C TYR A 172 2.47 -4.96 5.01
N LEU A 173 1.67 -4.30 4.16
CA LEU A 173 0.51 -4.92 3.54
C LEU A 173 1.00 -6.00 2.58
N THR A 174 0.53 -7.24 2.79
CA THR A 174 0.82 -8.37 1.92
C THR A 174 -0.38 -8.68 1.05
N ALA A 175 -0.15 -9.11 -0.19
CA ALA A 175 -1.16 -9.77 -1.00
C ALA A 175 -0.94 -11.28 -0.91
N GLY A 176 -1.91 -11.99 -0.33
CA GLY A 176 -1.87 -13.44 -0.12
C GLY A 176 -0.72 -13.94 0.75
N ASP A 177 -0.11 -13.08 1.58
CA ASP A 177 1.16 -13.34 2.29
C ASP A 177 2.38 -13.71 1.43
N VAL A 178 2.23 -13.63 0.10
CA VAL A 178 3.32 -13.89 -0.86
C VAL A 178 4.01 -12.59 -1.26
N ILE A 179 3.24 -11.53 -1.50
CA ILE A 179 3.75 -10.29 -2.10
C ILE A 179 3.69 -9.15 -1.08
N ASN A 180 4.84 -8.62 -0.70
CA ASN A 180 4.92 -7.39 0.09
C ASN A 180 4.69 -6.17 -0.81
N ILE A 181 3.61 -5.42 -0.56
CA ILE A 181 3.29 -4.24 -1.36
C ILE A 181 4.19 -3.08 -0.94
N LYS A 182 5.14 -2.75 -1.82
CA LYS A 182 6.07 -1.61 -1.70
C LYS A 182 6.04 -0.84 -3.02
N ARG A 183 6.51 0.41 -3.06
CA ARG A 183 6.61 1.16 -4.33
C ARG A 183 7.44 0.45 -5.40
N SER A 184 8.47 -0.29 -4.99
CA SER A 184 9.29 -1.13 -5.88
C SER A 184 8.51 -2.25 -6.59
N PHE A 185 7.33 -2.61 -6.07
CA PHE A 185 6.45 -3.57 -6.71
C PHE A 185 5.97 -3.10 -8.08
N LEU A 186 5.68 -1.81 -8.26
CA LEU A 186 5.25 -1.27 -9.55
C LEU A 186 6.34 -1.45 -10.61
N LEU A 187 7.58 -1.09 -10.28
CA LEU A 187 8.72 -1.26 -11.18
C LEU A 187 8.92 -2.74 -11.55
N SER A 188 8.80 -3.64 -10.57
CA SER A 188 8.93 -5.09 -10.80
C SER A 188 7.81 -5.61 -11.71
N SER A 189 6.57 -5.21 -11.42
CA SER A 189 5.38 -5.54 -12.19
C SER A 189 5.48 -5.08 -13.65
N SER A 190 5.80 -3.80 -13.87
CA SER A 190 5.98 -3.23 -15.20
C SER A 190 7.13 -3.92 -15.95
N GLY A 191 8.24 -4.20 -15.27
CA GLY A 191 9.36 -4.94 -15.86
C GLY A 191 8.96 -6.35 -16.31
N THR A 192 8.19 -7.07 -15.49
CA THR A 192 7.68 -8.40 -15.87
C THR A 192 6.72 -8.34 -17.05
N LEU A 193 5.77 -7.39 -17.07
CA LEU A 193 4.84 -7.22 -18.18
C LEU A 193 5.58 -6.93 -19.50
N LEU A 194 6.55 -6.02 -19.48
CA LEU A 194 7.37 -5.71 -20.66
C LEU A 194 8.19 -6.90 -21.13
N THR A 195 8.85 -7.62 -20.20
CA THR A 195 9.70 -8.76 -20.54
C THR A 195 8.89 -9.89 -21.18
N TYR A 196 7.77 -10.26 -20.56
CA TYR A 196 6.91 -11.32 -21.10
C TYR A 196 6.19 -10.86 -22.38
N GLY A 197 5.74 -9.61 -22.45
CA GLY A 197 5.13 -9.04 -23.66
C GLY A 197 6.06 -9.09 -24.87
N LEU A 198 7.31 -8.65 -24.71
CA LEU A 198 8.33 -8.72 -25.77
C LEU A 198 8.66 -10.16 -26.16
N LEU A 199 8.69 -11.07 -25.20
CA LEU A 199 8.97 -12.49 -25.47
C LEU A 199 7.87 -13.11 -26.34
N ILE A 200 6.61 -12.81 -26.06
CA ILE A 200 5.47 -13.25 -26.88
C ILE A 200 5.52 -12.64 -28.28
N TYR A 201 5.81 -11.34 -28.38
CA TYR A 201 5.95 -10.68 -29.67
C TYR A 201 7.02 -11.32 -30.56
N ASN A 202 8.13 -11.76 -29.97
CA ASN A 202 9.20 -12.42 -30.70
C ASN A 202 8.92 -13.90 -31.03
N LEU A 203 7.94 -14.53 -30.37
CA LEU A 203 7.56 -15.94 -30.53
C LEU A 203 6.31 -16.14 -31.40
N GLY A 204 5.47 -15.12 -31.54
CA GLY A 204 4.28 -15.11 -32.41
C GLY A 204 4.59 -14.60 -33.82
#